data_AF-A0A9J7ARB1-F1
#
_entry.id   AF-A0A9J7ARB1-F1
#
_cell.length_a   1.000
_cell.length_b   1.000
_cell.length_c   1.000
_cell.angle_alpha   90.00
_cell.angle_beta   90.00
_cell.angle_gamma   90.00
#
_symmetry.space_group_name_H-M   'P 1'
#
loop_
_entity.id
_entity.type
_entity.pdbx_description
1 polymer ?
#
loop_
_entity_poly.entity_id
_entity_poly.type
_entity_poly.pdbx_seq_one_letter_code
_entity_poly.pdbx_strand_id
1 'polypeptide(L)'
;MPRFARFTLAALLVWLAVIPAARSESVERIRVEGELIDTWCYVTEIMYARGSAHYQCAVWCAVGGIPVSIRAADGTLYVVLRIEDDTQNVSNPAVVRIQSHQVTVDGDLIRRDGVNYLLVTQVADDEGIVDLTHEKFGIQPWGM
;
A
#
# COMPACT_ATOMS: atom_id res chain seq x y z
N MET A 1 37.27 33.96 -31.03
CA MET A 1 36.34 33.41 -30.01
C MET A 1 36.27 31.90 -30.21
N PRO A 2 36.66 31.08 -29.22
CA PRO A 2 36.93 29.67 -29.46
C PRO A 2 35.62 28.92 -29.72
N ARG A 3 35.58 28.18 -30.83
CA ARG A 3 34.44 27.35 -31.30
C ARG A 3 33.98 26.32 -30.26
N PHE A 4 34.81 26.01 -29.26
CA PHE A 4 34.53 25.07 -28.18
C PHE A 4 33.46 25.55 -27.18
N ALA A 5 33.27 26.87 -27.01
CA ALA A 5 32.26 27.40 -26.09
C ALA A 5 30.81 27.23 -26.60
N ARG A 6 30.62 26.96 -27.90
CA ARG A 6 29.30 26.75 -28.50
C ARG A 6 28.80 25.31 -28.36
N PHE A 7 29.69 24.34 -28.21
CA PHE A 7 29.32 22.93 -28.06
C PHE A 7 28.90 22.57 -26.62
N THR A 8 29.44 23.26 -25.61
CA THR A 8 29.05 23.05 -24.20
C THR A 8 27.68 23.61 -23.85
N LEU A 9 27.24 24.71 -24.46
CA LEU A 9 25.88 25.24 -24.23
C LEU A 9 24.78 24.38 -24.89
N ALA A 10 25.06 23.77 -26.04
CA ALA A 10 24.11 22.91 -26.73
C ALA A 10 23.86 21.58 -25.97
N ALA A 11 24.89 21.02 -25.32
CA ALA A 11 24.76 19.82 -24.52
C ALA A 11 23.94 20.03 -23.24
N LEU A 12 23.99 21.21 -22.62
CA LEU A 12 23.22 21.54 -21.42
C LEU A 12 21.71 21.71 -21.72
N LEU A 13 21.35 22.23 -22.89
CA LEU A 13 19.96 22.44 -23.29
C LEU A 13 19.23 21.14 -23.67
N VAL A 14 19.94 20.13 -24.13
CA VAL A 14 19.35 18.80 -24.43
C VAL A 14 19.07 18.00 -23.15
N TRP A 15 19.80 18.27 -22.05
CA TRP A 15 19.61 17.55 -20.78
C TRP A 15 18.38 18.01 -19.98
N LEU A 16 17.91 19.25 -20.17
CA LEU A 16 16.68 19.74 -19.51
C LEU A 16 15.37 19.27 -20.16
N ALA A 17 15.42 18.66 -21.35
CA ALA A 17 14.21 18.29 -22.10
C ALA A 17 13.67 16.87 -21.78
N VAL A 18 14.35 16.11 -20.91
CA VAL A 18 13.98 14.72 -20.57
C VAL A 18 13.63 14.58 -19.09
N ILE A 19 12.93 15.57 -18.53
CA ILE A 19 12.25 15.37 -17.24
C ILE A 19 10.92 14.67 -17.58
N PRO A 20 10.76 13.35 -17.32
CA PRO A 20 9.46 12.74 -17.46
C PRO A 20 8.51 13.49 -16.52
N ALA A 21 7.50 14.14 -17.10
CA ALA A 21 6.42 14.69 -16.31
C ALA A 21 5.76 13.52 -15.59
N ALA A 22 5.75 13.55 -14.25
CA ALA A 22 4.98 12.60 -13.44
C ALA A 22 3.51 12.76 -13.80
N ARG A 23 3.05 11.98 -14.79
CA ARG A 23 1.66 11.98 -15.24
C ARG A 23 0.95 11.00 -14.32
N SER A 24 0.06 11.52 -13.47
CA SER A 24 -0.89 10.68 -12.77
C SER A 24 -1.67 9.89 -13.82
N GLU A 25 -1.68 8.57 -13.71
CA GLU A 25 -2.64 7.77 -14.48
C GLU A 25 -4.07 8.20 -14.10
N SER A 26 -5.01 8.03 -15.04
CA SER A 26 -6.42 8.29 -14.77
C SER A 26 -6.90 7.42 -13.62
N VAL A 27 -7.78 7.97 -12.79
CA VAL A 27 -8.44 7.21 -11.72
C VAL A 27 -9.23 6.04 -12.33
N GLU A 28 -8.96 4.82 -11.87
CA GLU A 28 -9.60 3.59 -12.36
C GLU A 28 -10.48 3.00 -11.25
N ARG A 29 -11.77 2.76 -11.51
CA ARG A 29 -12.66 2.08 -10.56
C ARG A 29 -12.41 0.57 -10.63
N ILE A 30 -12.01 -0.02 -9.51
CA ILE A 30 -11.68 -1.45 -9.44
C ILE A 30 -12.35 -2.12 -8.24
N ARG A 31 -12.39 -3.45 -8.30
CA ARG A 31 -12.69 -4.34 -7.18
C ARG A 31 -11.42 -5.12 -6.83
N VAL A 32 -11.02 -5.10 -5.56
CA VAL A 32 -9.82 -5.79 -5.07
C VAL A 32 -10.22 -6.79 -4.00
N GLU A 33 -9.70 -7.99 -4.11
CA GLU A 33 -9.79 -9.05 -3.10
C GLU A 33 -8.39 -9.30 -2.54
N GLY A 34 -8.27 -9.38 -1.22
CA GLY A 34 -7.00 -9.63 -0.57
C GLY A 34 -7.01 -9.50 0.94
N GLU A 35 -5.87 -9.78 1.54
CA GLU A 35 -5.64 -9.62 2.98
C GLU A 35 -5.29 -8.15 3.28
N LEU A 36 -5.96 -7.53 4.26
CA LEU A 36 -5.52 -6.24 4.78
C LEU A 36 -4.31 -6.41 5.69
N ILE A 37 -3.17 -5.87 5.29
CA ILE A 37 -1.88 -6.04 5.97
C ILE A 37 -1.29 -4.72 6.44
N ASP A 38 -0.43 -4.79 7.46
CA ASP A 38 0.52 -3.74 7.80
C ASP A 38 1.59 -3.63 6.71
N THR A 39 1.64 -2.48 6.03
CA THR A 39 2.58 -2.25 4.93
C THR A 39 4.03 -2.23 5.40
N TRP A 40 4.31 -1.69 6.59
CA TRP A 40 5.66 -1.59 7.11
C TRP A 40 6.24 -2.98 7.38
N CYS A 41 5.55 -3.78 8.19
CA CYS A 41 6.05 -5.11 8.55
C CYS A 41 6.16 -6.02 7.32
N TYR A 42 5.20 -5.93 6.40
CA TYR A 42 5.24 -6.71 5.16
C TYR A 42 6.40 -6.33 4.23
N VAL A 43 6.64 -5.04 4.00
CA VAL A 43 7.68 -4.58 3.07
C VAL A 43 9.08 -4.71 3.66
N THR A 44 9.24 -4.47 4.96
CA THR A 44 10.54 -4.54 5.64
C THR A 44 10.95 -5.96 6.03
N GLU A 45 10.01 -6.89 6.07
CA GLU A 45 10.22 -8.28 6.49
C GLU A 45 10.86 -8.43 7.88
N ILE A 46 10.68 -7.46 8.77
CA ILE A 46 11.22 -7.52 10.14
C ILE A 46 10.66 -8.67 10.98
N MET A 47 9.52 -9.23 10.56
CA MET A 47 8.85 -10.39 11.16
C MET A 47 7.90 -11.02 10.14
N TYR A 48 7.28 -12.15 10.49
CA TYR A 48 6.22 -12.71 9.67
C TYR A 48 4.97 -11.82 9.73
N ALA A 49 4.59 -11.20 8.61
CA ALA A 49 3.64 -10.07 8.59
C ALA A 49 2.24 -10.40 8.02
N ARG A 50 1.78 -11.66 8.15
CA ARG A 50 0.51 -12.12 7.56
C ARG A 50 -0.34 -12.96 8.49
N GLY A 51 -1.63 -12.96 8.24
CA GLY A 51 -2.64 -13.78 8.87
C GLY A 51 -2.70 -13.62 10.39
N SER A 52 -3.27 -14.62 11.04
CA SER A 52 -3.46 -14.66 12.49
C SER A 52 -2.17 -14.48 13.32
N ALA A 53 -1.00 -14.89 12.80
CA ALA A 53 0.29 -14.67 13.46
C ALA A 53 0.56 -13.18 13.65
N HIS A 54 0.22 -12.34 12.67
CA HIS A 54 0.57 -10.92 12.69
C HIS A 54 -0.57 -10.01 13.16
N TYR A 55 -1.79 -10.52 13.32
CA TYR A 55 -2.98 -9.75 13.63
C TYR A 55 -2.80 -8.71 14.75
N GLN A 56 -2.26 -9.14 15.90
CA GLN A 56 -2.11 -8.25 17.06
C GLN A 56 -1.13 -7.10 16.78
N CYS A 57 -0.02 -7.38 16.09
CA CYS A 57 0.94 -6.35 15.67
C CYS A 57 0.32 -5.42 14.63
N ALA A 58 -0.40 -5.95 13.64
CA ALA A 58 -1.09 -5.17 12.62
C ALA A 58 -2.10 -4.18 13.22
N VAL A 59 -2.89 -4.61 14.21
CA VAL A 59 -3.81 -3.74 14.95
C VAL A 59 -3.07 -2.60 15.64
N TRP A 60 -1.98 -2.88 16.36
CA TRP A 60 -1.19 -1.85 17.04
C TRP A 60 -0.57 -0.85 16.06
N CYS A 61 -0.05 -1.32 14.93
CA CYS A 61 0.52 -0.47 13.89
C CYS A 61 -0.53 0.42 13.23
N ALA A 62 -1.71 -0.12 12.91
CA ALA A 62 -2.81 0.64 12.33
C ALA A 62 -3.30 1.75 13.27
N VAL A 63 -3.44 1.45 14.57
CA VAL A 63 -3.74 2.44 15.62
C VAL A 63 -2.64 3.50 15.71
N GLY A 64 -1.38 3.09 15.54
CA GLY A 64 -0.20 3.96 15.62
C GLY A 64 0.04 4.87 14.42
N GLY A 65 -0.76 4.79 13.34
CA GLY A 65 -0.56 5.62 12.15
C GLY A 65 0.12 4.94 10.97
N ILE A 66 0.52 3.67 11.09
CA ILE A 66 1.24 2.98 10.02
C ILE A 66 0.28 2.68 8.86
N PRO A 67 0.66 2.99 7.60
CA PRO A 67 -0.18 2.70 6.44
C PRO A 67 -0.46 1.21 6.27
N VAL A 68 -1.69 0.89 5.86
CA VAL A 68 -2.11 -0.47 5.55
C VAL A 68 -2.24 -0.66 4.03
N SER A 69 -2.10 -1.90 3.59
CA SER A 69 -2.27 -2.28 2.18
C SER A 69 -3.21 -3.46 2.07
N ILE A 70 -3.94 -3.55 0.97
CA ILE A 70 -4.59 -4.81 0.57
C ILE A 70 -3.58 -5.58 -0.26
N ARG A 71 -3.23 -6.79 0.20
CA ARG A 71 -2.37 -7.72 -0.51
C ARG A 71 -3.23 -8.72 -1.27
N ALA A 72 -3.27 -8.58 -2.59
CA ALA A 72 -3.95 -9.53 -3.46
C ALA A 72 -3.24 -10.90 -3.46
N ALA A 73 -3.94 -11.93 -3.94
CA ALA A 73 -3.42 -13.30 -3.97
C ALA A 73 -2.10 -13.45 -4.75
N ASP A 74 -1.91 -12.63 -5.79
CA ASP A 74 -0.69 -12.58 -6.61
C ASP A 74 0.48 -11.82 -5.94
N GLY A 75 0.25 -11.26 -4.75
CA GLY A 75 1.23 -10.46 -4.00
C GLY A 75 1.22 -8.97 -4.35
N THR A 76 0.37 -8.52 -5.28
CA THR A 76 0.21 -7.10 -5.57
C THR A 76 -0.28 -6.35 -4.33
N LEU A 77 0.39 -5.25 -4.00
CA LEU A 77 0.02 -4.37 -2.89
C LEU A 77 -0.78 -3.17 -3.41
N TYR A 78 -1.88 -2.89 -2.74
CA TYR A 78 -2.69 -1.70 -2.91
C TYR A 78 -2.65 -0.88 -1.62
N VAL A 79 -1.83 0.17 -1.58
CA VAL A 79 -1.68 1.03 -0.40
C VAL A 79 -2.97 1.81 -0.20
N VAL A 80 -3.62 1.61 0.94
CA VAL A 80 -4.88 2.28 1.25
C VAL A 80 -4.58 3.71 1.69
N LEU A 81 -5.18 4.68 0.99
CA LEU A 81 -5.08 6.11 1.31
C LEU A 81 -6.37 6.69 1.89
N ARG A 82 -7.47 5.93 1.83
CA ARG A 82 -8.78 6.28 2.40
C ARG A 82 -9.65 5.03 2.49
N ILE A 83 -10.52 4.98 3.49
CA ILE A 83 -11.66 4.07 3.54
C ILE A 83 -12.96 4.87 3.67
N GLU A 84 -13.91 4.56 2.78
CA GLU A 84 -15.26 5.13 2.74
C GLU A 84 -15.23 6.66 2.77
N ASP A 85 -16.02 7.30 3.63
CA ASP A 85 -16.19 8.75 3.68
C ASP A 85 -15.13 9.46 4.54
N ASP A 86 -14.16 8.73 5.11
CA ASP A 86 -13.10 9.35 5.91
C ASP A 86 -12.07 10.07 5.03
N THR A 87 -12.04 11.39 5.12
CA THR A 87 -11.12 12.23 4.33
C THR A 87 -9.92 12.72 5.12
N GLN A 88 -9.80 12.36 6.41
CA GLN A 88 -8.80 12.92 7.31
C GLN A 88 -7.60 12.00 7.48
N ASN A 89 -7.82 10.70 7.71
CA ASN A 89 -6.74 9.73 7.83
C ASN A 89 -7.20 8.31 7.44
N VAL A 90 -6.23 7.40 7.30
CA VAL A 90 -6.47 5.96 7.16
C VAL A 90 -6.40 5.20 8.48
N SER A 91 -5.89 5.82 9.53
CA SER A 91 -5.92 5.30 10.91
C SER A 91 -7.27 5.55 11.57
N ASN A 92 -8.32 5.04 10.94
CA ASN A 92 -9.68 5.16 11.43
C ASN A 92 -10.17 3.84 12.05
N PRO A 93 -11.25 3.88 12.86
CA PRO A 93 -11.74 2.67 13.52
C PRO A 93 -12.16 1.54 12.56
N ALA A 94 -12.54 1.85 11.31
CA ALA A 94 -12.90 0.83 10.34
C ALA A 94 -11.67 0.00 9.95
N VAL A 95 -10.57 0.66 9.56
CA VAL A 95 -9.29 -0.01 9.24
C VAL A 95 -8.79 -0.87 10.40
N VAL A 96 -8.86 -0.36 11.63
CA VAL A 96 -8.38 -1.07 12.82
C VAL A 96 -9.15 -2.39 13.04
N ARG A 97 -10.45 -2.44 12.73
CA ARG A 97 -11.29 -3.63 12.97
C ARG A 97 -11.02 -4.78 12.01
N ILE A 98 -10.50 -4.50 10.81
CA ILE A 98 -10.37 -5.48 9.73
C ILE A 98 -8.91 -5.84 9.43
N GLN A 99 -7.99 -5.61 10.38
CA GLN A 99 -6.58 -6.00 10.21
C GLN A 99 -6.45 -7.52 10.04
N SER A 100 -5.60 -7.95 9.11
CA SER A 100 -5.40 -9.36 8.73
C SER A 100 -6.66 -10.08 8.23
N HIS A 101 -7.76 -9.36 7.99
CA HIS A 101 -8.95 -9.95 7.40
C HIS A 101 -8.76 -10.13 5.89
N GLN A 102 -9.35 -11.19 5.36
CA GLN A 102 -9.59 -11.34 3.93
C GLN A 102 -10.81 -10.52 3.57
N VAL A 103 -10.62 -9.51 2.72
CA VAL A 103 -11.67 -8.54 2.37
C VAL A 103 -11.84 -8.46 0.87
N THR A 104 -13.05 -8.10 0.45
CA THR A 104 -13.29 -7.61 -0.89
C THR A 104 -13.73 -6.16 -0.83
N VAL A 105 -13.06 -5.27 -1.57
CA VAL A 105 -13.34 -3.83 -1.55
C VAL A 105 -13.57 -3.30 -2.97
N ASP A 106 -14.40 -2.27 -3.06
CA ASP A 106 -14.53 -1.44 -4.26
C ASP A 106 -13.86 -0.10 -4.02
N GLY A 107 -13.07 0.38 -4.99
CA GLY A 107 -12.31 1.61 -4.81
C GLY A 107 -11.78 2.24 -6.07
N ASP A 108 -11.28 3.46 -5.90
CA ASP A 108 -10.62 4.23 -6.94
C ASP A 108 -9.10 4.00 -6.84
N LEU A 109 -8.54 3.37 -7.87
CA LEU A 109 -7.11 3.12 -8.01
C LEU A 109 -6.43 4.30 -8.68
N ILE A 110 -5.32 4.72 -8.07
CA ILE A 110 -4.38 5.69 -8.61
C ILE A 110 -3.02 5.01 -8.69
N ARG A 111 -2.47 4.88 -9.89
CA ARG A 111 -1.08 4.43 -10.07
C ARG A 111 -0.16 5.63 -10.20
N ARG A 112 0.91 5.63 -9.42
CA ARG A 112 1.93 6.68 -9.46
C ARG A 112 3.27 6.13 -9.00
N ASP A 113 4.31 6.40 -9.78
CA ASP A 113 5.70 6.02 -9.48
C ASP A 113 5.87 4.53 -9.16
N GLY A 114 5.09 3.67 -9.83
CA GLY A 114 5.11 2.21 -9.63
C GLY A 114 4.35 1.72 -8.40
N VAL A 115 3.64 2.60 -7.69
CA VAL A 115 2.82 2.26 -6.52
C VAL A 115 1.33 2.29 -6.89
N ASN A 116 0.58 1.29 -6.41
CA ASN A 116 -0.87 1.26 -6.48
C ASN A 116 -1.46 1.88 -5.21
N TYR A 117 -2.09 3.04 -5.33
CA TYR A 117 -2.80 3.69 -4.24
C TYR A 117 -4.30 3.47 -4.38
N LEU A 118 -4.96 3.03 -3.32
CA LEU A 118 -6.38 2.71 -3.33
C LEU A 118 -7.15 3.63 -2.38
N LEU A 119 -8.13 4.34 -2.94
CA LEU A 119 -9.16 5.01 -2.18
C LEU A 119 -10.36 4.06 -2.09
N VAL A 120 -10.43 3.30 -0.99
CA VAL A 120 -11.52 2.35 -0.78
C VAL A 120 -12.80 3.13 -0.59
N THR A 121 -13.80 2.83 -1.40
CA THR A 121 -15.14 3.47 -1.33
C THR A 121 -16.14 2.63 -0.56
N GLN A 122 -15.94 1.31 -0.54
CA GLN A 122 -16.79 0.37 0.18
C GLN A 122 -16.00 -0.90 0.51
N VAL A 123 -16.18 -1.41 1.73
CA VAL A 123 -15.85 -2.80 2.05
C VAL A 123 -17.07 -3.65 1.69
N ALA A 124 -16.97 -4.37 0.58
CA ALA A 124 -18.09 -5.12 0.03
C ALA A 124 -18.26 -6.50 0.68
N ASP A 125 -17.16 -7.07 1.17
CA ASP A 125 -17.17 -8.31 1.95
C ASP A 125 -16.01 -8.33 2.96
N ASP A 126 -16.22 -9.01 4.08
CA ASP A 126 -15.25 -9.22 5.15
C ASP A 126 -15.38 -10.66 5.69
N GLU A 127 -14.43 -11.51 5.32
CA GLU A 127 -14.39 -12.92 5.69
C GLU A 127 -13.67 -13.17 7.02
N GLY A 128 -13.19 -12.11 7.68
CA GLY A 128 -12.37 -12.23 8.87
C GLY A 128 -10.98 -12.78 8.57
N ILE A 129 -10.28 -13.25 9.61
CA ILE A 129 -8.94 -13.83 9.49
C ILE A 129 -9.04 -15.27 8.99
N VAL A 130 -8.74 -15.49 7.72
CA VAL A 130 -8.77 -16.83 7.10
C VAL A 130 -7.39 -17.51 7.05
N ASP A 131 -6.30 -16.73 7.04
CA ASP A 131 -4.93 -17.26 7.01
C ASP A 131 -4.44 -17.55 8.46
N LEU A 132 -4.63 -18.80 8.91
CA LEU A 132 -4.31 -19.25 10.27
C LEU A 132 -2.81 -19.59 10.45
N THR A 133 -1.97 -18.57 10.30
CA THR A 133 -0.50 -18.66 10.32
C THR A 133 0.12 -18.84 11.71
N HIS A 134 -0.59 -18.56 12.81
CA HIS A 134 -0.04 -18.59 14.16
C HIS A 134 0.46 -19.97 14.61
N GLU A 135 -0.11 -21.07 14.10
CA GLU A 135 0.36 -22.43 14.43
C GLU A 135 1.79 -22.69 13.92
N LYS A 136 2.14 -22.08 12.79
CA LYS A 136 3.45 -22.27 12.14
C LYS A 136 4.48 -21.25 12.59
N PHE A 137 4.07 -20.00 12.80
CA PHE A 137 4.99 -18.89 13.03
C PHE A 137 4.92 -18.33 14.45
N GLY A 138 4.02 -18.84 15.31
CA GLY A 138 3.70 -18.18 16.57
C GLY A 138 3.05 -16.81 16.35
N ILE A 139 2.65 -16.15 17.44
CA ILE A 139 2.12 -14.78 17.39
C ILE A 139 3.27 -13.79 17.27
N GLN A 140 3.31 -12.94 16.26
CA GLN A 140 4.36 -11.94 16.08
C GLN A 140 4.01 -10.63 16.82
N PRO A 141 5.00 -9.89 17.37
CA PRO A 141 6.44 -10.17 17.39
C PRO A 141 6.89 -11.15 18.49
N TRP A 142 5.98 -11.61 19.35
CA TRP A 142 6.31 -12.43 20.52
C TRP A 142 5.64 -13.80 20.44
N GLY A 143 6.22 -14.67 19.63
CA GLY A 143 5.71 -16.01 19.33
C GLY A 143 6.76 -17.01 19.76
N MET A 144 6.51 -17.71 20.86
CA MET A 144 7.35 -18.82 21.31
C MET A 144 7.07 -20.06 20.48
#